data_AF-G3BMU7-F1
#
_entry.id   AF-G3BMU7-F1
#
_cell.length_a   1.000
_cell.length_b   1.000
_cell.length_c   1.000
_cell.angle_alpha   90.00
_cell.angle_beta   90.00
_cell.angle_gamma   90.00
#
_symmetry.space_group_name_H-M   'P 1'
#
loop_
_entity.id
_entity.type
_entity.pdbx_description
1 polymer ?
#
loop_
_entity_poly.entity_id
_entity_poly.type
_entity_poly.pdbx_seq_one_letter_code
_entity_poly.pdbx_strand_id
1 'polypeptide(L)'
;YLLAFFHIARAWVEEAMRANRKGHYHFDVFVSYSGKDERWVMDELLPNLGKRGPPSLKLCLHSRDFELGKDIVENITDSLYRSRHTLCLVSRNYLRSTWCSLEMRLATYRLLAEHRDVLVLVFLEKVPHQLLNVHH
;
A
#
# COMPACT_ATOMS: atom_id res chain seq x y z
N TYR A 1 1.64 21.91 0.55
CA TYR A 1 1.74 21.00 -0.60
C TYR A 1 1.42 19.54 -0.23
N LEU A 2 2.08 18.93 0.75
CA LEU A 2 1.82 17.53 1.17
C LEU A 2 0.39 17.26 1.64
N LEU A 3 -0.22 18.18 2.40
CA LEU A 3 -1.61 18.04 2.88
C LEU A 3 -2.65 17.99 1.75
N ALA A 4 -2.48 18.79 0.70
CA ALA A 4 -3.42 18.79 -0.43
C ALA A 4 -3.33 17.50 -1.25
N PHE A 5 -2.10 17.02 -1.49
CA PHE A 5 -1.87 15.71 -2.08
C PHE A 5 -2.48 14.59 -1.22
N PHE A 6 -2.35 14.72 0.10
CA PHE A 6 -2.93 13.78 1.05
C PHE A 6 -4.46 13.75 1.00
N HIS A 7 -5.12 14.91 0.93
CA HIS A 7 -6.58 14.97 0.77
C HIS A 7 -7.07 14.44 -0.57
N ILE A 8 -6.32 14.69 -1.66
CA ILE A 8 -6.62 14.15 -2.99
C ILE A 8 -6.44 12.62 -2.99
N ALA A 9 -5.34 12.12 -2.44
CA ALA A 9 -5.10 10.70 -2.28
C ALA A 9 -6.19 10.05 -1.41
N ARG A 10 -6.60 10.70 -0.31
CA ARG A 10 -7.70 10.23 0.54
C ARG A 10 -9.02 10.18 -0.21
N ALA A 11 -9.38 11.24 -0.94
CA ALA A 11 -10.61 11.30 -1.72
C ALA A 11 -10.64 10.25 -2.82
N TRP A 12 -9.52 10.08 -3.54
CA TRP A 12 -9.37 9.07 -4.58
C TRP A 12 -9.44 7.65 -4.01
N VAL A 13 -8.81 7.39 -2.86
CA VAL A 13 -8.92 6.12 -2.14
C VAL A 13 -10.36 5.87 -1.68
N GLU A 14 -11.05 6.87 -1.13
CA GLU A 14 -12.45 6.75 -0.72
C GLU A 14 -13.39 6.46 -1.90
N GLU A 15 -13.13 7.07 -3.07
CA GLU A 15 -13.89 6.88 -4.30
C GLU A 15 -13.63 5.51 -4.93
N ALA A 16 -12.37 5.09 -5.05
CA ALA A 16 -11.98 3.75 -5.47
C ALA A 16 -12.56 2.66 -4.54
N MET A 17 -12.77 2.98 -3.27
CA MET A 17 -13.36 2.08 -2.28
C MET A 17 -14.88 1.99 -2.33
N ARG A 18 -15.57 3.04 -2.81
CA ARG A 18 -17.03 3.01 -3.03
C ARG A 18 -17.41 2.13 -4.22
N ALA A 19 -16.56 2.06 -5.25
CA ALA A 19 -16.84 1.30 -6.46
C ALA A 19 -16.82 -0.24 -6.25
N ASN A 20 -16.09 -0.75 -5.24
CA ASN A 20 -15.81 -2.18 -5.12
C ASN A 20 -16.13 -2.79 -3.74
N ARG A 21 -17.41 -2.80 -3.33
CA ARG A 21 -17.87 -3.47 -2.10
C ARG A 21 -18.13 -4.98 -2.22
N LYS A 22 -17.95 -5.57 -3.41
CA LYS A 22 -18.20 -7.00 -3.62
C LYS A 22 -16.99 -7.82 -3.16
N GLY A 23 -17.00 -8.25 -1.91
CA GLY A 23 -16.02 -9.19 -1.35
C GLY A 23 -15.87 -9.08 0.17
N HIS A 24 -15.69 -10.23 0.83
CA HIS A 24 -15.36 -10.31 2.25
C HIS A 24 -13.85 -10.10 2.43
N TYR A 25 -13.43 -8.85 2.53
CA TYR A 25 -12.04 -8.49 2.82
C TYR A 25 -11.87 -8.20 4.31
N HIS A 26 -10.75 -8.66 4.89
CA HIS A 26 -10.41 -8.39 6.29
C HIS A 26 -9.88 -6.98 6.48
N PHE A 27 -9.31 -6.40 5.42
CA PHE A 27 -8.70 -5.08 5.42
C PHE A 27 -9.16 -4.27 4.20
N ASP A 28 -9.18 -2.97 4.39
CA ASP A 28 -9.47 -2.00 3.35
C ASP A 28 -8.24 -1.76 2.46
N VAL A 29 -7.07 -1.63 3.08
CA VAL A 29 -5.82 -1.34 2.36
C VAL A 29 -4.66 -2.11 3.00
N PHE A 30 -3.91 -2.87 2.21
CA PHE A 30 -2.57 -3.31 2.56
C PHE A 30 -1.58 -2.22 2.21
N VAL A 31 -0.70 -1.84 3.15
CA VAL A 31 0.32 -0.80 2.91
C VAL A 31 1.68 -1.46 2.75
N SER A 32 2.24 -1.32 1.55
CA SER A 32 3.60 -1.71 1.16
C SER A 32 4.53 -0.53 1.39
N TYR A 33 5.56 -0.69 2.22
CA TYR A 33 6.51 0.39 2.50
C TYR A 33 7.88 -0.16 2.93
N SER A 34 8.91 0.69 2.90
CA SER A 34 10.22 0.31 3.41
C SER A 34 10.21 0.36 4.93
N GLY A 35 10.80 -0.62 5.61
CA GLY A 35 10.99 -0.54 7.07
C GLY A 35 11.73 0.73 7.52
N LYS A 36 12.55 1.35 6.64
CA LYS A 36 13.18 2.65 6.92
C LYS A 36 12.21 3.84 6.99
N ASP A 37 11.03 3.68 6.39
CA ASP A 37 9.97 4.69 6.36
C ASP A 37 8.87 4.38 7.40
N GLU A 38 9.03 3.33 8.20
CA GLU A 38 8.03 2.84 9.17
C GLU A 38 7.55 3.93 10.13
N ARG A 39 8.48 4.74 10.64
CA ARG A 39 8.15 5.84 11.55
C ARG A 39 7.14 6.79 10.94
N TRP A 40 7.33 7.17 9.67
CA TRP A 40 6.39 8.05 8.98
C TRP A 40 5.04 7.35 8.77
N VAL A 41 5.02 6.05 8.48
CA VAL A 41 3.77 5.28 8.35
C VAL A 41 2.98 5.26 9.65
N MET A 42 3.65 5.04 10.78
CA MET A 42 3.01 4.96 12.09
C MET A 42 2.55 6.33 12.62
N ASP A 43 3.35 7.37 12.40
CA ASP A 43 3.11 8.71 12.95
C ASP A 43 2.17 9.53 12.05
N GLU A 44 2.22 9.35 10.73
CA GLU A 44 1.47 10.16 9.76
C GLU A 44 0.39 9.37 9.03
N LEU A 45 0.74 8.27 8.34
CA LEU A 45 -0.25 7.56 7.51
C LEU A 45 -1.36 6.92 8.34
N LEU A 46 -0.99 6.10 9.33
CA LEU A 46 -1.91 5.30 10.12
C LEU A 46 -2.94 6.17 10.88
N PRO A 47 -2.56 7.27 11.56
CA PRO A 47 -3.53 8.11 12.23
C PRO A 47 -4.48 8.80 11.25
N ASN A 48 -3.98 9.23 10.09
CA ASN A 48 -4.77 10.00 9.14
C ASN A 48 -5.66 9.15 8.21
N LEU A 49 -5.28 7.91 7.88
CA LEU A 49 -6.13 6.97 7.11
C LEU A 49 -6.95 6.05 8.02
N GLY A 50 -6.40 5.65 9.17
CA GLY A 50 -6.97 4.59 10.01
C GLY A 50 -7.70 5.07 11.26
N LYS A 51 -7.43 6.30 11.77
CA LYS A 51 -7.96 6.74 13.08
C LYS A 51 -8.69 8.09 13.07
N ARG A 52 -8.38 9.01 12.15
CA ARG A 52 -8.95 10.37 12.13
C ARG A 52 -10.05 10.51 11.07
N GLY A 53 -11.30 10.31 11.50
CA GLY A 53 -12.50 10.71 10.78
C GLY A 53 -13.18 9.60 9.97
N PRO A 54 -14.52 9.62 9.81
CA PRO A 54 -15.23 8.69 8.96
C PRO A 54 -15.00 8.97 7.46
N PRO A 55 -14.88 7.92 6.62
CA PRO A 55 -14.74 6.52 6.99
C PRO A 55 -13.29 6.20 7.43
N SER A 56 -13.14 5.57 8.60
CA SER A 56 -11.84 5.04 9.04
C SER A 56 -11.49 3.78 8.25
N LEU A 57 -10.33 3.76 7.59
CA LEU A 57 -9.89 2.61 6.80
C LEU A 57 -9.19 1.58 7.68
N LYS A 58 -9.54 0.31 7.53
CA LYS A 58 -8.82 -0.78 8.19
C LYS A 58 -7.55 -1.13 7.42
N LEU A 59 -6.42 -0.61 7.86
CA LEU A 59 -5.11 -0.84 7.23
C LEU A 59 -4.50 -2.17 7.67
N CYS A 60 -3.85 -2.90 6.76
CA CYS A 60 -2.95 -4.01 7.02
C CYS A 60 -1.50 -3.53 6.88
N LEU A 61 -0.71 -3.69 7.94
CA LEU A 61 0.70 -3.27 8.01
C LEU A 61 1.59 -4.46 8.32
N HIS A 62 2.70 -4.61 7.59
CA HIS A 62 3.58 -5.76 7.78
C HIS A 62 4.21 -5.82 9.18
N SER A 63 4.46 -4.69 9.85
CA SER A 63 5.03 -4.70 11.20
C SER A 63 4.03 -4.99 12.33
N ARG A 64 2.73 -5.03 12.02
CA ARG A 64 1.68 -5.29 13.01
C ARG A 64 0.92 -6.59 12.74
N ASP A 65 0.63 -6.88 11.47
CA ASP A 65 -0.36 -7.89 11.08
C ASP A 65 0.27 -9.14 10.44
N PHE A 66 1.59 -9.18 10.22
CA PHE A 66 2.26 -10.38 9.72
C PHE A 66 2.37 -11.44 10.81
N GLU A 67 2.16 -12.69 10.41
CA GLU A 67 2.24 -13.84 11.29
C GLU A 67 3.71 -14.24 11.48
N LEU A 68 4.13 -14.30 12.75
CA LEU A 68 5.48 -14.73 13.11
C LEU A 68 5.67 -16.23 12.80
N GLY A 69 6.79 -16.58 12.19
CA GLY A 69 7.10 -17.96 11.80
C GLY A 69 6.54 -18.39 10.43
N LYS A 70 5.69 -17.57 9.81
CA LYS A 70 5.24 -17.73 8.42
C LYS A 70 6.21 -17.05 7.46
N ASP A 71 6.38 -17.64 6.27
CA ASP A 71 7.26 -17.07 5.24
C ASP A 71 6.81 -15.65 4.85
N ILE A 72 7.79 -14.78 4.55
CA ILE A 72 7.52 -13.37 4.24
C ILE A 72 6.71 -13.20 2.95
N VAL A 73 6.96 -14.05 1.95
CA VAL A 73 6.24 -14.03 0.67
C VAL A 73 4.80 -14.45 0.88
N GLU A 74 4.57 -15.46 1.73
CA GLU A 74 3.22 -15.89 2.08
C GLU A 74 2.48 -14.80 2.88
N ASN A 75 3.14 -14.14 3.83
CA ASN A 75 2.56 -13.02 4.58
C ASN A 75 2.14 -11.86 3.65
N ILE A 76 2.99 -11.51 2.68
CA ILE A 76 2.69 -10.50 1.66
C ILE A 76 1.50 -10.94 0.82
N THR A 77 1.52 -12.19 0.33
CA THR A 77 0.47 -12.75 -0.53
C THR A 77 -0.89 -12.75 0.18
N ASP A 78 -0.93 -13.22 1.42
CA ASP A 78 -2.14 -13.18 2.25
C ASP A 78 -2.65 -11.76 2.45
N SER A 79 -1.74 -10.82 2.71
CA SER A 79 -2.09 -9.41 2.94
C SER A 79 -2.66 -8.76 1.67
N LEU A 80 -2.10 -9.10 0.50
CA LEU A 80 -2.66 -8.71 -0.80
C LEU A 80 -4.08 -9.27 -0.93
N TYR A 81 -4.29 -10.58 -0.77
CA TYR A 81 -5.60 -11.21 -0.99
C TYR A 81 -6.67 -10.77 0.02
N ARG A 82 -6.29 -10.56 1.28
CA ARG A 82 -7.19 -10.14 2.36
C ARG A 82 -7.51 -8.65 2.36
N SER A 83 -6.87 -7.87 1.49
CA SER A 83 -7.09 -6.43 1.33
C SER A 83 -7.78 -6.09 0.02
N ARG A 84 -8.68 -5.10 0.06
CA ARG A 84 -9.35 -4.55 -1.13
C ARG A 84 -8.34 -3.89 -2.05
N HIS A 85 -7.52 -3.01 -1.50
CA HIS A 85 -6.46 -2.30 -2.21
C HIS A 85 -5.09 -2.55 -1.58
N THR A 86 -4.07 -2.20 -2.33
CA THR A 86 -2.65 -2.23 -2.01
C THR A 86 -2.09 -0.85 -2.30
N LEU A 87 -1.60 -0.19 -1.26
CA LEU A 87 -0.97 1.11 -1.31
C LEU A 87 0.54 0.94 -1.18
N CYS A 88 1.29 1.21 -2.25
CA CYS A 88 2.74 1.22 -2.20
C CYS A 88 3.25 2.64 -1.94
N LEU A 89 3.94 2.83 -0.81
CA LEU A 89 4.63 4.07 -0.47
C LEU A 89 6.01 4.07 -1.09
N VAL A 90 6.12 4.72 -2.25
CA VAL A 90 7.34 4.77 -3.04
C VAL A 90 8.26 5.88 -2.53
N SER A 91 9.41 5.46 -2.01
CA SER A 91 10.55 6.30 -1.65
C SER A 91 11.84 5.71 -2.26
N ARG A 92 12.97 6.42 -2.19
CA ARG A 92 14.28 5.87 -2.54
C ARG A 92 14.63 4.66 -1.68
N ASN A 93 14.19 4.63 -0.42
CA ASN A 93 14.38 3.47 0.46
C ASN A 93 13.57 2.28 -0.02
N TYR A 94 12.33 2.53 -0.43
CA TYR A 94 11.43 1.51 -0.99
C TYR A 94 12.03 0.91 -2.26
N LEU A 95 12.41 1.73 -3.25
CA LEU A 95 12.98 1.29 -4.53
C LEU A 95 14.30 0.51 -4.40
N ARG A 96 15.04 0.72 -3.32
CA ARG A 96 16.29 -0.03 -3.03
C ARG A 96 16.05 -1.33 -2.27
N SER A 97 14.83 -1.59 -1.81
CA SER A 97 14.51 -2.79 -1.05
C SER A 97 14.17 -3.94 -2.00
N THR A 98 14.71 -5.13 -1.71
CA THR A 98 14.34 -6.37 -2.41
C THR A 98 12.85 -6.68 -2.29
N TRP A 99 12.26 -6.27 -1.17
CA TRP A 99 10.84 -6.45 -0.88
C TRP A 99 9.93 -5.60 -1.77
N CYS A 100 10.28 -4.35 -2.07
CA CYS A 100 9.54 -3.52 -3.03
C CYS A 100 9.37 -4.22 -4.38
N SER A 101 10.44 -4.79 -4.92
CA SER A 101 10.40 -5.47 -6.23
C SER A 101 9.44 -6.67 -6.21
N LEU A 102 9.38 -7.41 -5.12
CA LEU A 102 8.46 -8.54 -4.97
C LEU A 102 7.01 -8.06 -4.80
N GLU A 103 6.76 -7.18 -3.84
CA GLU A 103 5.41 -6.67 -3.54
C GLU A 103 4.78 -6.00 -4.76
N MET A 104 5.56 -5.18 -5.48
CA MET A 104 5.08 -4.51 -6.69
C MET A 104 4.82 -5.50 -7.83
N ARG A 105 5.65 -6.55 -7.99
CA ARG A 105 5.40 -7.62 -8.97
C ARG A 105 4.12 -8.38 -8.66
N LEU A 106 3.92 -8.78 -7.41
CA LEU A 106 2.73 -9.52 -6.99
C LEU A 106 1.46 -8.68 -7.10
N ALA A 107 1.51 -7.41 -6.68
CA ALA A 107 0.37 -6.50 -6.80
C ALA A 107 0.03 -6.21 -8.27
N THR A 108 1.04 -6.03 -9.13
CA THR A 108 0.85 -5.85 -10.58
C THR A 108 0.29 -7.12 -11.22
N TYR A 109 0.78 -8.29 -10.83
CA TYR A 109 0.22 -9.57 -11.30
C TYR A 109 -1.26 -9.68 -10.92
N ARG A 110 -1.64 -9.37 -9.68
CA ARG A 110 -3.04 -9.37 -9.25
C ARG A 110 -3.89 -8.37 -10.04
N LEU A 111 -3.37 -7.18 -10.31
CA LEU A 111 -4.06 -6.17 -11.12
C LEU A 111 -4.31 -6.67 -12.56
N LEU A 112 -3.27 -7.21 -13.20
CA LEU A 112 -3.32 -7.58 -14.62
C LEU A 112 -3.97 -8.95 -14.88
N ALA A 113 -3.65 -9.96 -14.07
CA ALA A 113 -4.12 -11.33 -14.26
C ALA A 113 -5.51 -11.58 -13.67
N GLU A 114 -5.85 -10.93 -12.56
CA GLU A 114 -7.17 -11.09 -11.92
C GLU A 114 -8.13 -9.94 -12.29
N HIS A 115 -7.68 -8.96 -13.08
CA HIS A 115 -8.43 -7.77 -13.48
C HIS A 115 -9.08 -7.03 -12.29
N ARG A 116 -8.35 -6.89 -11.19
CA ARG A 116 -8.81 -6.18 -10.00
C ARG A 116 -8.07 -4.86 -9.85
N ASP A 117 -8.81 -3.76 -9.81
CA ASP A 117 -8.26 -2.42 -9.52
C ASP A 117 -7.77 -2.32 -8.07
N VAL A 118 -6.56 -2.83 -7.79
CA VAL A 118 -6.05 -2.99 -6.42
C VAL A 118 -4.79 -2.21 -6.11
N LEU A 119 -4.10 -1.61 -7.09
CA LEU A 119 -2.77 -1.01 -6.84
C LEU A 119 -2.80 0.51 -6.87
N VAL A 120 -2.33 1.14 -5.80
CA VAL A 120 -2.21 2.59 -5.61
C VAL A 120 -0.77 2.92 -5.29
N LEU A 121 -0.15 3.82 -6.06
CA LEU A 121 1.22 4.27 -5.83
C LEU A 121 1.22 5.69 -5.23
N VAL A 122 1.86 5.86 -4.08
CA VAL A 122 2.04 7.16 -3.43
C VAL A 122 3.52 7.43 -3.24
N PHE A 123 4.00 8.54 -3.79
CA PHE A 123 5.40 8.94 -3.71
C PHE A 123 5.64 9.81 -2.47
N LEU A 124 6.46 9.34 -1.53
CA LEU A 124 6.81 10.09 -0.32
C LEU A 124 7.80 11.24 -0.59
N GLU A 125 8.54 11.12 -1.68
CA GLU A 125 9.50 12.12 -2.13
C GLU A 125 9.52 12.20 -3.66
N LYS A 126 10.12 13.26 -4.19
CA LYS A 126 10.39 13.34 -5.62
C LYS A 126 11.41 12.26 -5.98
N VAL A 127 10.95 11.20 -6.64
CA VAL A 127 11.80 10.18 -7.21
C VAL A 127 12.18 10.60 -8.63
N PRO A 128 13.48 10.77 -8.94
CA PRO A 128 13.95 11.01 -10.31
C PRO A 128 13.46 9.91 -11.25
N HIS A 129 12.96 10.29 -12.43
CA HIS A 129 12.46 9.34 -13.44
C HIS A 129 13.45 8.21 -13.78
N GLN A 130 14.75 8.48 -13.71
CA GLN A 130 15.81 7.50 -13.94
C GLN A 130 15.77 6.31 -12.97
N LEU A 131 15.31 6.52 -11.73
CA LEU A 131 15.19 5.46 -10.71
C LEU A 131 13.90 4.64 -10.85
N LEU A 132 12.93 5.12 -11.62
CA LEU A 132 11.70 4.39 -11.94
C LEU A 132 11.85 3.44 -13.12
N ASN A 133 12.97 3.54 -13.84
CA ASN A 133 13.20 2.82 -15.10
C ASN A 133 14.07 1.55 -14.93
N VAL A 134 14.40 1.14 -13.70
CA VAL A 134 15.39 0.07 -13.42
C VAL A 134 14.76 -1.34 -13.45
N HIS A 135 13.55 -1.49 -13.98
CA HIS A 135 12.86 -2.78 -14.08
C HIS A 135 12.34 -3.13 -15.49
N HIS A 136 13.01 -2.65 -16.53
CA HIS A 136 12.90 -3.22 -17.87
C HIS A 136 14.11 -4.13 -18.14
#